data_AF-A0A381Y4J1-F1
#
_entry.id   AF-A0A381Y4J1-F1
#
_cell.length_a   1.000
_cell.length_b   1.000
_cell.length_c   1.000
_cell.angle_alpha   90.00
_cell.angle_beta   90.00
_cell.angle_gamma   90.00
#
_symmetry.space_group_name_H-M   'P 1'
#
loop_
_entity.id
_entity.type
_entity.pdbx_description
1 polymer ?
#
loop_
_entity_poly.entity_id
_entity_poly.type
_entity_poly.pdbx_seq_one_letter_code
_entity_poly.pdbx_strand_id
1 'polypeptide(L)'
;MTRALTRGTVSRPLLLVLVLLAPLAAGCIEVPTVRPCPDDTCFPLTNDAFNNLMAQDGAFDVLALASENERLRVRSTMIHEQQGQRGEIHWDVAKDDLADLRSVATLVTLGGNSLIDTELIEGQEQTNVRVDGTWYEGRDASPTYVDPFFDLAQKATENPDGFWPSFAFDTTQLADLSWTITGDAFSSQQVASASNDTHDFIIELMGLTPAIIGIEVYSGDEYEFNLRVTTDDEVEIELQQGLPRMHLAFVPPQESLLTTYGDTHVLIGSVPEGFTSEATLSEIEIHAMPSSGYSAASMPLDADEANLTAADGTWWNFIWVDVGPKGLFSAQDTYYVRTNSTAEFTVAFYDLWAEAWTDQLL
;
A
#
# COMPACT_ATOMS: atom_id res chain seq x y z
N MET A 1 -45.39 85.04 5.95
CA MET A 1 -44.37 84.62 6.94
C MET A 1 -43.58 83.49 6.33
N THR A 2 -42.41 83.79 5.79
CA THR A 2 -41.47 82.81 5.21
C THR A 2 -40.09 83.29 5.63
N ARG A 3 -39.51 82.65 6.65
CA ARG A 3 -38.12 82.89 7.06
C ARG A 3 -37.28 81.75 6.51
N ALA A 4 -36.45 82.11 5.52
CA ALA A 4 -35.41 81.25 4.99
C ALA A 4 -34.37 80.94 6.07
N LEU A 5 -33.98 79.67 6.18
CA LEU A 5 -32.84 79.23 6.98
C LEU A 5 -31.54 79.72 6.31
N THR A 6 -30.75 80.46 7.08
CA THR A 6 -29.42 80.93 6.69
C THR A 6 -28.44 79.76 6.59
N ARG A 7 -27.85 79.59 5.40
CA ARG A 7 -26.72 78.69 5.13
C ARG A 7 -25.52 79.13 5.98
N GLY A 8 -25.19 78.36 7.02
CA GLY A 8 -23.95 78.53 7.76
C GLY A 8 -22.76 78.17 6.88
N THR A 9 -21.87 79.13 6.65
CA THR A 9 -20.57 78.91 6.01
C THR A 9 -19.71 78.08 6.94
N VAL A 10 -19.67 76.76 6.73
CA VAL A 10 -18.67 75.90 7.36
C VAL A 10 -17.32 76.25 6.74
N SER A 11 -16.42 76.82 7.53
CA SER A 11 -15.11 77.22 7.02
C SER A 11 -14.32 75.96 6.65
N ARG A 12 -13.90 75.86 5.38
CA ARG A 12 -13.02 74.81 4.86
C ARG A 12 -11.78 74.51 5.73
N PRO A 13 -11.10 75.50 6.36
CA PRO A 13 -9.97 75.19 7.24
C PRO A 13 -10.40 74.48 8.53
N LEU A 14 -11.59 74.78 9.07
CA LEU A 14 -12.10 74.11 10.27
C LEU A 14 -12.43 72.63 10.00
N LEU A 15 -12.95 72.33 8.80
CA LEU A 15 -13.25 70.95 8.40
C LEU A 15 -11.97 70.14 8.14
N LEU A 16 -10.96 70.77 7.54
CA LEU A 16 -9.64 70.16 7.33
C LEU A 16 -8.93 69.86 8.65
N VAL A 17 -9.00 70.78 9.62
CA VAL A 17 -8.45 70.57 10.97
C VAL A 17 -9.18 69.44 11.69
N LEU A 18 -10.51 69.32 11.55
CA LEU A 18 -11.27 68.21 12.13
C LEU A 18 -10.93 66.85 11.50
N VAL A 19 -10.70 66.80 10.18
CA VAL A 19 -10.29 65.57 9.47
C VAL A 19 -8.85 65.18 9.78
N LEU A 20 -7.95 66.15 9.92
CA LEU A 20 -6.55 65.92 10.30
C LEU A 20 -6.36 65.53 11.78
N LEU A 21 -7.30 65.90 12.66
CA LEU A 21 -7.28 65.54 14.08
C LEU A 21 -8.10 64.29 14.42
N ALA A 22 -8.94 63.79 13.51
CA ALA A 22 -9.70 62.56 13.66
C ALA A 22 -8.86 61.30 14.00
N PRO A 23 -7.64 61.08 13.45
CA PRO A 23 -6.85 59.90 13.79
C PRO A 23 -6.22 59.95 15.19
N LEU A 24 -6.24 61.09 15.88
CA LEU A 24 -5.74 61.20 17.26
C LEU A 24 -6.77 60.74 18.31
N ALA A 25 -8.04 60.60 17.91
CA ALA A 25 -9.11 60.04 18.74
C ALA A 25 -9.38 58.56 18.42
N ALA A 26 -8.76 58.02 17.37
CA ALA A 26 -8.64 56.58 17.18
C ALA A 26 -7.59 56.09 18.18
N GLY A 27 -8.02 55.81 19.41
CA GLY A 27 -7.26 54.93 20.29
C GLY A 27 -6.89 53.69 19.49
N CYS A 28 -5.65 53.21 19.66
CA CYS A 28 -5.22 51.96 19.06
C CYS A 28 -6.34 50.93 19.21
N ILE A 29 -6.75 50.29 18.12
CA ILE A 29 -7.44 49.01 18.25
C ILE A 29 -6.41 48.10 18.92
N GLU A 30 -6.47 48.02 20.24
CA GLU A 30 -6.02 46.85 20.97
C GLU A 30 -6.94 45.74 20.47
N VAL A 31 -6.48 45.05 19.42
CA VAL A 31 -6.95 43.70 19.14
C VAL A 31 -6.77 42.97 20.47
N PRO A 32 -7.83 42.43 21.09
CA PRO A 32 -7.68 41.71 22.35
C PRO A 32 -6.63 40.62 22.14
N THR A 33 -5.45 40.82 22.71
CA THR A 33 -4.41 39.79 22.75
C THR A 33 -4.99 38.68 23.60
N VAL A 34 -5.26 37.55 22.96
CA VAL A 34 -5.77 36.31 23.56
C VAL A 34 -7.24 36.44 24.01
N ARG A 35 -8.18 36.15 23.10
CA ARG A 35 -9.37 35.42 23.55
C ARG A 35 -8.85 34.13 24.18
N PRO A 36 -9.12 33.83 25.47
CA PRO A 36 -8.85 32.51 25.98
C PRO A 36 -9.65 31.55 25.12
N CYS A 37 -8.96 30.78 24.28
CA CYS A 37 -9.59 29.64 23.65
C CYS A 37 -10.00 28.69 24.79
N PRO A 38 -11.20 28.11 24.71
CA PRO A 38 -11.54 26.97 25.55
C PRO A 38 -10.41 25.94 25.52
N ASP A 39 -10.20 25.24 26.64
CA ASP A 39 -9.18 24.20 26.75
C ASP A 39 -9.24 23.27 25.53
N ASP A 40 -8.06 22.96 24.97
CA ASP A 40 -7.87 22.10 23.80
C ASP A 40 -8.46 22.59 22.46
N THR A 41 -8.85 23.86 22.33
CA THR A 41 -9.39 24.44 21.07
C THR A 41 -8.55 25.56 20.46
N CYS A 42 -7.36 25.81 21.01
CA CYS A 42 -6.43 26.81 20.49
C CYS A 42 -5.90 26.43 19.10
N PHE A 43 -5.74 27.43 18.22
CA PHE A 43 -4.96 27.28 16.99
C PHE A 43 -3.81 28.33 16.95
N PRO A 44 -2.54 27.91 16.81
CA PRO A 44 -2.10 26.52 16.94
C PRO A 44 -2.38 25.96 18.36
N LEU A 45 -2.33 24.64 18.52
CA LEU A 45 -2.49 23.97 19.81
C LEU A 45 -1.47 24.52 20.81
N THR A 46 -1.87 24.58 22.08
CA THR A 46 -0.93 24.84 23.18
C THR A 46 -0.13 23.59 23.49
N ASN A 47 1.01 23.74 24.17
CA ASN A 47 1.81 22.61 24.63
C ASN A 47 0.98 21.59 25.43
N ASP A 48 0.13 22.07 26.33
CA ASP A 48 -0.72 21.20 27.16
C ASP A 48 -1.77 20.47 26.31
N ALA A 49 -2.42 21.17 25.38
CA ALA A 49 -3.40 20.57 24.47
C ALA A 49 -2.78 19.52 23.54
N PHE A 50 -1.58 19.79 23.02
CA PHE A 50 -0.86 18.84 22.18
C PHE A 50 -0.42 17.59 22.97
N ASN A 51 0.10 17.76 24.19
CA ASN A 51 0.44 16.64 25.06
C ASN A 51 -0.80 15.81 25.44
N ASN A 52 -1.95 16.46 25.70
CA ASN A 52 -3.23 15.78 25.93
C ASN A 52 -3.67 14.97 24.69
N LEU A 53 -3.42 15.46 23.47
CA LEU A 53 -3.69 14.72 22.24
C LEU A 53 -2.77 13.49 22.12
N MET A 54 -1.45 13.65 22.30
CA MET A 54 -0.49 12.53 22.19
C MET A 54 -0.71 11.42 23.22
N ALA A 55 -1.19 11.79 24.42
CA ALA A 55 -1.47 10.87 25.52
C ALA A 55 -2.77 10.07 25.34
N GLN A 56 -3.59 10.36 24.31
CA GLN A 56 -4.78 9.58 24.02
C GLN A 56 -4.41 8.25 23.36
N ASP A 57 -5.04 7.18 23.83
CA ASP A 57 -4.97 5.89 23.14
C ASP A 57 -5.50 6.04 21.71
N GLY A 58 -4.70 5.64 20.72
CA GLY A 58 -5.06 5.75 19.31
C GLY A 58 -4.98 7.15 18.72
N ALA A 59 -4.22 8.08 19.33
CA ALA A 59 -3.97 9.41 18.73
C ALA A 59 -3.40 9.31 17.29
N PHE A 60 -2.65 8.24 17.02
CA PHE A 60 -2.33 7.79 15.67
C PHE A 60 -2.65 6.31 15.53
N ASP A 61 -3.63 5.98 14.69
CA ASP A 61 -4.00 4.60 14.35
C ASP A 61 -4.32 4.51 12.87
N VAL A 62 -3.44 3.84 12.12
CA VAL A 62 -3.60 3.67 10.67
C VAL A 62 -4.82 2.84 10.31
N LEU A 63 -5.26 1.90 11.15
CA LEU A 63 -6.47 1.11 10.89
C LEU A 63 -7.74 1.95 11.09
N ALA A 64 -7.73 2.85 12.07
CA ALA A 64 -8.80 3.84 12.24
C ALA A 64 -8.83 4.79 11.03
N LEU A 65 -7.67 5.32 10.62
CA LEU A 65 -7.56 6.16 9.42
C LEU A 65 -8.05 5.44 8.17
N ALA A 66 -7.71 4.16 7.99
CA ALA A 66 -8.18 3.36 6.86
C ALA A 66 -9.70 3.17 6.90
N SER A 67 -10.29 3.00 8.09
CA SER A 67 -11.75 2.87 8.23
C SER A 67 -12.50 4.17 7.92
N GLU A 68 -11.88 5.32 8.18
CA GLU A 68 -12.51 6.64 8.06
C GLU A 68 -12.36 7.26 6.66
N ASN A 69 -11.42 6.78 5.86
CA ASN A 69 -11.10 7.34 4.55
C ASN A 69 -11.23 6.29 3.45
N GLU A 70 -12.02 6.56 2.41
CA GLU A 70 -12.14 5.71 1.21
C GLU A 70 -10.83 5.63 0.41
N ARG A 71 -10.01 6.69 0.54
CA ARG A 71 -8.70 6.84 -0.10
C ARG A 71 -7.66 7.20 0.96
N LEU A 72 -6.68 6.33 1.13
CA LEU A 72 -5.61 6.50 2.12
C LEU A 72 -4.29 5.98 1.57
N ARG A 73 -3.23 6.75 1.73
CA ARG A 73 -1.85 6.32 1.50
C ARG A 73 -1.01 6.63 2.72
N VAL A 74 -0.26 5.63 3.19
CA VAL A 74 0.74 5.77 4.25
C VAL A 74 2.10 5.38 3.71
N ARG A 75 3.03 6.33 3.78
CA ARG A 75 4.43 6.10 3.43
C ARG A 75 5.26 6.11 4.70
N SER A 76 6.19 5.17 4.82
CA SER A 76 7.20 5.23 5.87
C SER A 76 8.59 5.01 5.29
N THR A 77 9.57 5.66 5.90
CA THR A 77 10.99 5.52 5.60
C THR A 77 11.73 5.38 6.91
N MET A 78 12.55 4.34 7.01
CA MET A 78 13.47 4.14 8.13
C MET A 78 14.89 4.05 7.58
N ILE A 79 15.78 4.88 8.12
CA ILE A 79 17.19 4.92 7.77
C ILE A 79 17.97 4.65 9.04
N HIS A 80 18.93 3.74 8.94
CA HIS A 80 19.83 3.40 10.03
C HIS A 80 21.26 3.30 9.52
N GLU A 81 22.18 4.03 10.15
CA GLU A 81 23.60 3.99 9.84
C GLU A 81 24.38 3.36 10.99
N GLN A 82 25.06 2.25 10.70
CA GLN A 82 25.96 1.59 11.64
C GLN A 82 27.29 1.26 10.99
N GLN A 83 28.39 1.67 11.63
CA GLN A 83 29.75 1.36 11.21
C GLN A 83 30.05 1.75 9.74
N GLY A 84 29.44 2.84 9.26
CA GLY A 84 29.58 3.32 7.88
C GLY A 84 28.79 2.52 6.83
N GLN A 85 27.89 1.63 7.26
CA GLN A 85 26.88 1.00 6.42
C GLN A 85 25.51 1.60 6.71
N ARG A 86 24.88 2.12 5.66
CA ARG A 86 23.54 2.70 5.69
C ARG A 86 22.53 1.69 5.17
N GLY A 87 21.53 1.40 5.99
CA GLY A 87 20.35 0.61 5.64
C GLY A 87 19.13 1.52 5.52
N GLU A 88 18.32 1.33 4.49
CA GLU A 88 17.11 2.11 4.23
C GLU A 88 15.97 1.15 3.93
N ILE A 89 14.82 1.37 4.56
CA ILE A 89 13.59 0.62 4.35
C ILE A 89 12.50 1.63 4.04
N HIS A 90 11.87 1.50 2.88
CA HIS A 90 10.73 2.31 2.47
C HIS A 90 9.50 1.42 2.26
N TRP A 91 8.37 1.89 2.75
CA TRP A 91 7.05 1.33 2.50
C TRP A 91 6.14 2.41 1.92
N ASP A 92 5.37 2.05 0.90
CA ASP A 92 4.26 2.86 0.38
C ASP A 92 3.05 1.95 0.27
N VAL A 93 2.08 2.14 1.14
CA VAL A 93 0.84 1.35 1.17
C VAL A 93 -0.32 2.29 0.94
N ALA A 94 -1.15 1.97 -0.03
CA ALA A 94 -2.29 2.79 -0.41
C ALA A 94 -3.52 1.95 -0.72
N LYS A 95 -4.69 2.53 -0.46
CA LYS A 95 -5.98 2.00 -0.86
C LYS A 95 -6.78 3.09 -1.57
N ASP A 96 -7.60 2.65 -2.53
CA ASP A 96 -8.57 3.44 -3.25
C ASP A 96 -9.86 2.62 -3.40
N ASP A 97 -10.74 2.74 -2.41
CA ASP A 97 -12.01 2.03 -2.34
C ASP A 97 -12.97 2.45 -3.48
N LEU A 98 -12.73 3.60 -4.14
CA LEU A 98 -13.55 4.06 -5.26
C LEU A 98 -13.19 3.36 -6.57
N ALA A 99 -11.92 2.98 -6.72
CA ALA A 99 -11.41 2.26 -7.87
C ALA A 99 -11.35 0.74 -7.64
N ASP A 100 -11.67 0.27 -6.42
CA ASP A 100 -11.40 -1.09 -5.94
C ASP A 100 -9.92 -1.47 -6.18
N LEU A 101 -8.99 -0.55 -5.90
CA LEU A 101 -7.56 -0.76 -6.09
C LEU A 101 -6.77 -0.56 -4.80
N ARG A 102 -5.74 -1.40 -4.61
CA ARG A 102 -4.76 -1.28 -3.54
C ARG A 102 -3.35 -1.30 -4.13
N SER A 103 -2.42 -0.67 -3.42
CA SER A 103 -1.00 -0.63 -3.77
C SER A 103 -0.15 -0.94 -2.55
N VAL A 104 0.78 -1.87 -2.69
CA VAL A 104 1.77 -2.19 -1.65
C VAL A 104 3.16 -2.18 -2.29
N ALA A 105 3.98 -1.21 -1.93
CA ALA A 105 5.35 -1.07 -2.38
C ALA A 105 6.35 -1.20 -1.22
N THR A 106 7.48 -1.84 -1.51
CA THR A 106 8.58 -2.05 -0.56
C THR A 106 9.91 -1.83 -1.26
N LEU A 107 10.78 -1.02 -0.66
CA LEU A 107 12.16 -0.85 -1.11
C LEU A 107 13.10 -1.02 0.07
N VAL A 108 14.05 -1.94 -0.03
CA VAL A 108 15.12 -2.15 0.96
C VAL A 108 16.46 -1.93 0.31
N THR A 109 17.24 -1.00 0.85
CA THR A 109 18.58 -0.68 0.37
C THR A 109 19.61 -0.93 1.47
N LEU A 110 20.73 -1.57 1.14
CA LEU A 110 21.86 -1.74 2.05
C LEU A 110 23.17 -1.33 1.37
N GLY A 111 23.86 -0.33 1.94
CA GLY A 111 25.10 0.20 1.40
C GLY A 111 24.94 0.74 -0.03
N GLY A 112 23.76 1.28 -0.35
CA GLY A 112 23.42 1.78 -1.68
C GLY A 112 22.97 0.74 -2.70
N ASN A 113 22.86 -0.54 -2.34
CA ASN A 113 22.33 -1.58 -3.23
C ASN A 113 20.90 -1.95 -2.82
N SER A 114 19.96 -1.92 -3.77
CA SER A 114 18.61 -2.43 -3.56
C SER A 114 18.64 -3.95 -3.39
N LEU A 115 18.12 -4.44 -2.28
CA LEU A 115 17.95 -5.87 -1.96
C LEU A 115 16.53 -6.35 -2.24
N ILE A 116 15.55 -5.45 -2.07
CA ILE A 116 14.14 -5.68 -2.36
C ILE A 116 13.65 -4.42 -3.05
N ASP A 117 13.03 -4.55 -4.20
CA ASP A 117 12.32 -3.45 -4.85
C ASP A 117 11.07 -4.00 -5.52
N THR A 118 9.96 -3.93 -4.80
CA THR A 118 8.69 -4.51 -5.24
C THR A 118 7.54 -3.53 -5.11
N GLU A 119 6.56 -3.66 -6.00
CA GLU A 119 5.29 -2.97 -5.90
C GLU A 119 4.20 -3.82 -6.54
N LEU A 120 3.06 -3.93 -5.87
CA LEU A 120 1.89 -4.64 -6.37
C LEU A 120 0.70 -3.71 -6.33
N ILE A 121 0.10 -3.44 -7.49
CA ILE A 121 -1.16 -2.72 -7.65
C ILE A 121 -2.20 -3.72 -8.15
N GLU A 122 -3.26 -3.93 -7.37
CA GLU A 122 -4.25 -4.98 -7.62
C GLU A 122 -5.64 -4.63 -7.06
N GLY A 123 -6.61 -5.51 -7.33
CA GLY A 123 -8.01 -5.35 -6.93
C GLY A 123 -9.00 -5.43 -8.10
N GLN A 124 -8.47 -5.43 -9.33
CA GLN A 124 -9.20 -5.68 -10.57
C GLN A 124 -8.62 -6.89 -11.32
N GLU A 125 -9.20 -7.22 -12.48
CA GLU A 125 -8.77 -8.39 -13.26
C GLU A 125 -7.31 -8.30 -13.76
N GLN A 126 -6.84 -7.07 -13.97
CA GLN A 126 -5.45 -6.77 -14.30
C GLN A 126 -4.72 -6.26 -13.06
N THR A 127 -3.46 -6.64 -12.92
CA THR A 127 -2.58 -6.14 -11.87
C THR A 127 -1.32 -5.53 -12.46
N ASN A 128 -0.66 -4.65 -11.71
CA ASN A 128 0.68 -4.20 -12.05
C ASN A 128 1.66 -4.66 -10.99
N VAL A 129 2.77 -5.24 -11.45
CA VAL A 129 3.81 -5.74 -10.57
C VAL A 129 5.13 -5.10 -10.96
N ARG A 130 5.79 -4.46 -10.00
CA ARG A 130 7.17 -3.99 -10.13
C ARG A 130 8.08 -4.96 -9.42
N VAL A 131 9.13 -5.39 -10.10
CA VAL A 131 10.23 -6.18 -9.53
C VAL A 131 11.54 -5.59 -10.03
N ASP A 132 12.45 -5.25 -9.12
CA ASP A 132 13.76 -4.67 -9.43
C ASP A 132 13.69 -3.50 -10.41
N GLY A 133 12.73 -2.60 -10.17
CA GLY A 133 12.50 -1.40 -10.98
C GLY A 133 11.79 -1.62 -12.32
N THR A 134 11.48 -2.86 -12.70
CA THR A 134 10.79 -3.18 -13.96
C THR A 134 9.32 -3.49 -13.72
N TRP A 135 8.44 -2.87 -14.48
CA TRP A 135 6.99 -3.05 -14.40
C TRP A 135 6.48 -4.13 -15.35
N TYR A 136 5.53 -4.92 -14.88
CA TYR A 136 4.84 -5.97 -15.62
C TYR A 136 3.32 -5.91 -15.40
N GLU A 137 2.57 -6.41 -16.38
CA GLU A 137 1.14 -6.69 -16.26
C GLU A 137 0.95 -8.10 -15.72
N GLY A 138 0.32 -8.22 -14.55
CA GLY A 138 -0.19 -9.48 -14.04
C GLY A 138 -1.71 -9.57 -14.24
N ARG A 139 -2.29 -10.67 -13.75
CA ARG A 139 -3.74 -10.90 -13.82
C ARG A 139 -4.25 -11.68 -12.63
N ASP A 140 -5.53 -11.45 -12.32
CA ASP A 140 -6.33 -12.20 -11.37
C ASP A 140 -7.77 -12.22 -11.91
N ALA A 141 -8.21 -13.32 -12.51
CA ALA A 141 -9.52 -13.41 -13.15
C ALA A 141 -10.70 -13.33 -12.17
N SER A 142 -10.47 -13.43 -10.86
CA SER A 142 -11.52 -13.33 -9.83
C SER A 142 -11.03 -12.52 -8.63
N PRO A 143 -10.77 -11.21 -8.83
CA PRO A 143 -10.10 -10.40 -7.84
C PRO A 143 -10.95 -10.25 -6.59
N THR A 144 -10.29 -10.39 -5.43
CA THR A 144 -10.88 -10.09 -4.13
C THR A 144 -10.20 -8.86 -3.56
N TYR A 145 -10.85 -7.70 -3.71
CA TYR A 145 -10.38 -6.48 -3.07
C TYR A 145 -10.41 -6.63 -1.55
N VAL A 146 -9.26 -6.40 -0.92
CA VAL A 146 -9.10 -6.38 0.54
C VAL A 146 -8.29 -5.16 0.91
N ASP A 147 -8.79 -4.37 1.86
CA ASP A 147 -8.08 -3.22 2.41
C ASP A 147 -6.66 -3.64 2.86
N PRO A 148 -5.60 -3.09 2.26
CA PRO A 148 -4.23 -3.54 2.48
C PRO A 148 -3.76 -3.29 3.91
N PHE A 149 -4.30 -2.29 4.62
CA PHE A 149 -3.90 -1.99 5.99
C PHE A 149 -4.37 -3.08 6.94
N PHE A 150 -5.59 -3.58 6.76
CA PHE A 150 -6.12 -4.70 7.55
C PHE A 150 -5.46 -6.03 7.19
N ASP A 151 -5.23 -6.29 5.90
CA ASP A 151 -4.53 -7.48 5.43
C ASP A 151 -3.10 -7.56 6.01
N LEU A 152 -2.34 -6.46 5.92
CA LEU A 152 -0.98 -6.39 6.47
C LEU A 152 -0.97 -6.51 8.00
N ALA A 153 -1.91 -5.88 8.70
CA ALA A 153 -2.00 -5.99 10.16
C ALA A 153 -2.35 -7.41 10.63
N GLN A 154 -3.24 -8.10 9.90
CA GLN A 154 -3.55 -9.50 10.17
C GLN A 154 -2.31 -10.38 9.94
N LYS A 155 -1.65 -10.24 8.79
CA LYS A 155 -0.44 -11.01 8.47
C LYS A 155 0.70 -10.76 9.47
N ALA A 156 0.86 -9.52 9.94
CA ALA A 156 1.81 -9.18 10.99
C ALA A 156 1.47 -9.83 12.33
N THR A 157 0.18 -10.02 12.64
CA THR A 157 -0.27 -10.74 13.84
C THR A 157 -0.03 -12.25 13.72
N GLU A 158 -0.27 -12.83 12.53
CA GLU A 158 -0.07 -14.25 12.25
C GLU A 158 1.41 -14.64 12.22
N ASN A 159 2.28 -13.73 11.76
CA ASN A 159 3.73 -13.89 11.75
C ASN A 159 4.45 -12.64 12.29
N PRO A 160 4.56 -12.47 13.62
CA PRO A 160 5.17 -11.29 14.23
C PRO A 160 6.64 -11.07 13.87
N ASP A 161 7.37 -12.14 13.52
CA ASP A 161 8.78 -12.09 13.15
C ASP A 161 9.00 -11.81 11.64
N GLY A 162 7.91 -11.56 10.90
CA GLY A 162 7.96 -11.23 9.47
C GLY A 162 8.43 -9.81 9.19
N PHE A 163 8.52 -9.48 7.89
CA PHE A 163 8.91 -8.16 7.42
C PHE A 163 7.68 -7.33 7.06
N TRP A 164 7.30 -6.41 7.94
CA TRP A 164 6.05 -5.66 7.87
C TRP A 164 6.31 -4.15 7.97
N PRO A 165 5.44 -3.31 7.40
CA PRO A 165 5.54 -1.87 7.57
C PRO A 165 5.37 -1.45 9.04
N SER A 166 6.17 -0.49 9.48
CA SER A 166 6.07 0.11 10.82
C SER A 166 5.00 1.21 10.86
N PHE A 167 3.74 0.83 10.70
CA PHE A 167 2.61 1.75 10.75
C PHE A 167 2.06 1.98 12.16
N ALA A 168 2.44 1.15 13.13
CA ALA A 168 2.16 1.41 14.53
C ALA A 168 3.20 2.39 15.08
N PHE A 169 2.72 3.51 15.66
CA PHE A 169 3.56 4.46 16.37
C PHE A 169 2.93 4.78 17.72
N ASP A 170 3.66 4.50 18.80
CA ASP A 170 3.19 4.77 20.17
C ASP A 170 3.41 6.25 20.51
N THR A 171 2.38 7.06 20.29
CA THR A 171 2.41 8.50 20.57
C THR A 171 2.52 8.81 22.06
N THR A 172 2.19 7.87 22.96
CA THR A 172 2.22 8.12 24.41
C THR A 172 3.64 8.36 24.92
N GLN A 173 4.66 7.86 24.21
CA GLN A 173 6.07 8.11 24.50
C GLN A 173 6.51 9.54 24.19
N LEU A 174 5.70 10.28 23.42
CA LEU A 174 5.91 11.68 23.08
C LEU A 174 5.18 12.62 24.05
N ALA A 175 4.35 12.09 24.94
CA ALA A 175 3.70 12.88 25.98
C ALA A 175 4.75 13.46 26.94
N ASP A 176 4.44 14.62 27.52
CA ASP A 176 5.28 15.38 28.46
C ASP A 176 6.54 16.03 27.87
N LEU A 177 6.76 15.95 26.54
CA LEU A 177 7.78 16.77 25.89
C LEU A 177 7.38 18.25 25.87
N SER A 178 8.40 19.11 25.78
CA SER A 178 8.21 20.57 25.64
C SER A 178 8.15 20.92 24.16
N TRP A 179 6.94 21.11 23.65
CA TRP A 179 6.67 21.34 22.24
C TRP A 179 6.73 22.82 21.86
N THR A 180 7.35 23.09 20.72
CA THR A 180 7.18 24.34 19.98
C THR A 180 6.22 24.08 18.84
N ILE A 181 5.05 24.74 18.86
CA ILE A 181 3.98 24.49 17.91
C ILE A 181 3.76 25.74 17.06
N THR A 182 3.76 25.55 15.74
CA THR A 182 3.45 26.58 14.76
C THR A 182 2.31 26.11 13.88
N GLY A 183 1.58 27.02 13.25
CA GLY A 183 0.48 26.62 12.38
C GLY A 183 0.08 27.69 11.38
N ASP A 184 -0.48 27.24 10.27
CA ASP A 184 -1.12 28.04 9.25
C ASP A 184 -2.63 27.83 9.31
N ALA A 185 -3.36 28.87 9.74
CA ALA A 185 -4.79 28.82 9.92
C ALA A 185 -5.57 28.70 8.60
N PHE A 186 -4.97 29.05 7.46
CA PHE A 186 -5.65 28.95 6.17
C PHE A 186 -5.74 27.51 5.67
N SER A 187 -4.68 26.73 5.85
CA SER A 187 -4.64 25.29 5.55
C SER A 187 -5.08 24.42 6.72
N SER A 188 -5.29 25.00 7.91
CA SER A 188 -5.49 24.26 9.16
C SER A 188 -4.35 23.28 9.46
N GLN A 189 -3.14 23.59 9.00
CA GLN A 189 -1.95 22.78 9.19
C GLN A 189 -1.16 23.28 10.39
N GLN A 190 -0.60 22.36 11.18
CA GLN A 190 0.23 22.68 12.32
C GLN A 190 1.45 21.75 12.36
N VAL A 191 2.58 22.28 12.83
CA VAL A 191 3.82 21.54 13.00
C VAL A 191 4.29 21.75 14.44
N ALA A 192 4.44 20.65 15.16
CA ALA A 192 4.98 20.60 16.51
C ALA A 192 6.38 20.00 16.48
N SER A 193 7.35 20.64 17.11
CA SER A 193 8.70 20.11 17.27
C SER A 193 9.16 20.08 18.72
N ALA A 194 9.87 19.01 19.09
CA ALA A 194 10.47 18.81 20.40
C ALA A 194 11.75 17.98 20.29
N SER A 195 12.49 17.88 21.40
CA SER A 195 13.73 17.10 21.48
C SER A 195 13.86 16.49 22.88
N ASN A 196 14.45 15.30 22.98
CA ASN A 196 14.69 14.59 24.24
C ASN A 196 16.18 14.26 24.46
N ASP A 197 17.08 15.23 24.25
CA ASP A 197 18.56 15.12 24.31
C ASP A 197 19.19 14.13 23.31
N THR A 198 18.46 13.09 22.90
CA THR A 198 18.91 11.99 22.04
C THR A 198 18.22 12.03 20.68
N HIS A 199 16.93 12.39 20.64
CA HIS A 199 16.14 12.45 19.43
C HIS A 199 15.46 13.81 19.28
N ASP A 200 15.32 14.23 18.03
CA ASP A 200 14.46 15.33 17.61
C ASP A 200 13.18 14.77 16.99
N PHE A 201 12.05 15.36 17.34
CA PHE A 201 10.71 14.94 16.91
C PHE A 201 10.02 16.08 16.18
N ILE A 202 9.39 15.77 15.06
CA ILE A 202 8.53 16.68 14.31
C ILE A 202 7.22 15.94 14.04
N ILE A 203 6.10 16.52 14.48
CA ILE A 203 4.76 15.99 14.28
C ILE A 203 3.95 17.00 13.49
N GLU A 204 3.40 16.56 12.37
CA GLU A 204 2.52 17.37 11.53
C GLU A 204 1.07 16.97 11.75
N LEU A 205 0.24 17.97 12.04
CA LEU A 205 -1.20 17.84 12.21
C LEU A 205 -1.93 18.60 11.11
N MET A 206 -3.08 18.06 10.68
CA MET A 206 -3.96 18.74 9.72
C MET A 206 -5.42 18.63 10.13
N GLY A 207 -6.20 19.65 9.73
CA GLY A 207 -7.64 19.69 9.90
C GLY A 207 -8.10 20.47 11.11
N LEU A 208 -9.42 20.74 11.15
CA LEU A 208 -10.06 21.46 12.26
C LEU A 208 -10.13 20.62 13.54
N THR A 209 -10.33 19.31 13.36
CA THR A 209 -10.05 18.30 14.38
C THR A 209 -8.66 17.76 14.03
N PRO A 210 -7.60 18.20 14.73
CA PRO A 210 -6.23 17.92 14.30
C PRO A 210 -5.96 16.40 14.30
N ALA A 211 -5.62 15.87 13.13
CA ALA A 211 -5.18 14.49 12.95
C ALA A 211 -3.69 14.47 12.57
N ILE A 212 -2.94 13.49 13.06
CA ILE A 212 -1.53 13.32 12.70
C ILE A 212 -1.43 12.84 11.25
N ILE A 213 -0.74 13.63 10.43
CA ILE A 213 -0.47 13.32 9.02
C ILE A 213 1.02 13.17 8.73
N GLY A 214 1.88 13.51 9.68
CA GLY A 214 3.33 13.37 9.54
C GLY A 214 4.00 13.11 10.89
N ILE A 215 4.95 12.19 10.90
CA ILE A 215 5.81 11.88 12.04
C ILE A 215 7.24 11.81 11.52
N GLU A 216 8.12 12.60 12.10
CA GLU A 216 9.56 12.55 11.81
C GLU A 216 10.33 12.44 13.12
N VAL A 217 11.28 11.50 13.15
CA VAL A 217 12.15 11.24 14.29
C VAL A 217 13.58 11.14 13.79
N TYR A 218 14.46 11.91 14.40
CA TYR A 218 15.88 11.96 14.06
C TYR A 218 16.73 11.70 15.30
N SER A 219 17.81 10.94 15.17
CA SER A 219 18.85 10.84 16.21
C SER A 219 20.22 11.04 15.56
N GLY A 220 20.69 12.29 15.57
CA GLY A 220 21.92 12.69 14.88
C GLY A 220 21.89 12.31 13.40
N ASP A 221 23.01 11.78 12.91
CA ASP A 221 23.14 11.27 11.54
C ASP A 221 22.91 9.74 11.46
N GLU A 222 22.63 9.08 12.59
CA GLU A 222 22.61 7.62 12.68
C GLU A 222 21.22 7.00 12.44
N TYR A 223 20.15 7.76 12.71
CA TYR A 223 18.78 7.25 12.63
C TYR A 223 17.83 8.33 12.14
N GLU A 224 17.00 7.97 11.16
CA GLU A 224 15.89 8.75 10.67
C GLU A 224 14.67 7.85 10.49
N PHE A 225 13.52 8.30 10.97
CA PHE A 225 12.23 7.72 10.68
C PHE A 225 11.29 8.81 10.21
N ASN A 226 10.66 8.60 9.04
CA ASN A 226 9.64 9.47 8.50
C ASN A 226 8.38 8.63 8.23
N LEU A 227 7.22 9.15 8.60
CA LEU A 227 5.92 8.62 8.23
C LEU A 227 5.06 9.76 7.70
N ARG A 228 4.39 9.52 6.57
CA ARG A 228 3.46 10.46 5.94
C ARG A 228 2.14 9.79 5.66
N VAL A 229 1.04 10.46 6.00
CA VAL A 229 -0.32 10.10 5.62
C VAL A 229 -0.82 11.06 4.54
N THR A 230 -1.56 10.52 3.58
CA THR A 230 -2.22 11.26 2.50
C THR A 230 -3.61 10.68 2.31
N THR A 231 -4.61 11.53 2.10
CA THR A 231 -6.03 11.14 1.97
C THR A 231 -6.64 11.75 0.70
N ASP A 232 -7.88 11.36 0.42
CA ASP A 232 -8.73 11.96 -0.63
C ASP A 232 -8.11 11.83 -2.04
N ASP A 233 -8.34 12.83 -2.89
CA ASP A 233 -7.96 12.83 -4.30
C ASP A 233 -6.44 12.75 -4.54
N GLU A 234 -5.61 13.04 -3.53
CA GLU A 234 -4.15 12.93 -3.64
C GLU A 234 -3.65 11.46 -3.67
N VAL A 235 -4.51 10.50 -3.34
CA VAL A 235 -4.16 9.07 -3.25
C VAL A 235 -4.41 8.29 -4.53
N GLU A 236 -5.25 8.80 -5.44
CA GLU A 236 -5.77 8.11 -6.63
C GLU A 236 -4.81 7.07 -7.22
N ILE A 237 -5.30 5.82 -7.31
CA ILE A 237 -4.53 4.68 -7.80
C ILE A 237 -5.02 4.33 -9.21
N GLU A 238 -4.08 4.16 -10.14
CA GLU A 238 -4.37 3.79 -11.52
C GLU A 238 -3.48 2.61 -11.96
N LEU A 239 -4.05 1.74 -12.80
CA LEU A 239 -3.30 0.70 -13.49
C LEU A 239 -2.63 1.25 -14.75
N GLN A 240 -1.31 1.05 -14.83
CA GLN A 240 -0.51 1.24 -16.02
C GLN A 240 -0.89 0.23 -17.11
N GLN A 241 -0.88 0.72 -18.34
CA GLN A 241 -1.31 -0.02 -19.52
C GLN A 241 -0.14 -0.29 -20.46
N GLY A 242 -0.19 -1.41 -21.19
CA GLY A 242 0.82 -1.76 -22.19
C GLY A 242 2.17 -2.20 -21.60
N LEU A 243 2.14 -2.75 -20.39
CA LEU A 243 3.30 -3.36 -19.75
C LEU A 243 3.59 -4.75 -20.36
N PRO A 244 4.83 -5.25 -20.27
CA PRO A 244 5.12 -6.65 -20.59
C PRO A 244 4.34 -7.58 -19.66
N ARG A 245 3.82 -8.68 -20.20
CA ARG A 245 3.03 -9.65 -19.44
C ARG A 245 3.93 -10.50 -18.54
N MET A 246 3.50 -10.68 -17.31
CA MET A 246 4.11 -11.60 -16.35
C MET A 246 3.38 -12.94 -16.41
N HIS A 247 4.11 -14.05 -16.48
CA HIS A 247 3.48 -15.35 -16.34
C HIS A 247 2.89 -15.52 -14.95
N LEU A 248 1.93 -16.43 -14.84
CA LEU A 248 1.40 -16.86 -13.56
C LEU A 248 2.54 -17.36 -12.65
N ALA A 249 2.62 -16.85 -11.43
CA ALA A 249 3.64 -17.23 -10.45
C ALA A 249 3.26 -18.56 -9.76
N PHE A 250 3.26 -19.64 -10.52
CA PHE A 250 2.87 -20.97 -10.04
C PHE A 250 3.99 -21.98 -10.27
N VAL A 251 4.54 -22.50 -9.18
CA VAL A 251 5.45 -23.64 -9.20
C VAL A 251 4.68 -24.87 -8.73
N PRO A 252 4.54 -25.92 -9.56
CA PRO A 252 3.89 -27.15 -9.15
C PRO A 252 4.56 -27.69 -7.88
N PRO A 253 3.80 -27.97 -6.81
CA PRO A 253 4.37 -28.63 -5.65
C PRO A 253 4.93 -30.00 -6.08
N GLN A 254 5.99 -30.45 -5.42
CA GLN A 254 6.63 -31.73 -5.74
C GLN A 254 5.58 -32.83 -5.83
N GLU A 255 5.43 -33.42 -7.01
CA GLU A 255 4.32 -34.34 -7.24
C GLU A 255 4.56 -35.63 -6.47
N SER A 256 3.50 -36.14 -5.85
CA SER A 256 3.57 -37.46 -5.22
C SER A 256 3.21 -38.50 -6.27
N LEU A 257 4.12 -39.44 -6.54
CA LEU A 257 3.74 -40.68 -7.23
C LEU A 257 2.69 -41.38 -6.35
N LEU A 258 1.43 -41.30 -6.77
CA LEU A 258 0.32 -41.79 -5.96
C LEU A 258 0.38 -43.33 -5.90
N THR A 259 0.62 -43.98 -7.04
CA THR A 259 0.64 -45.43 -7.17
C THR A 259 1.12 -45.89 -8.55
N THR A 260 1.45 -47.17 -8.67
CA THR A 260 1.68 -47.86 -9.95
C THR A 260 0.69 -49.03 -10.05
N TYR A 261 -0.21 -48.99 -11.03
CA TYR A 261 -1.13 -50.09 -11.33
C TYR A 261 -0.66 -50.82 -12.58
N GLY A 262 -0.01 -51.99 -12.39
CA GLY A 262 0.58 -52.73 -13.51
C GLY A 262 1.74 -51.95 -14.14
N ASP A 263 1.58 -51.56 -15.40
CA ASP A 263 2.51 -50.72 -16.18
C ASP A 263 2.12 -49.23 -16.18
N THR A 264 1.05 -48.85 -15.47
CA THR A 264 0.57 -47.46 -15.43
C THR A 264 1.10 -46.72 -14.21
N HIS A 265 1.80 -45.62 -14.45
CA HIS A 265 2.20 -44.65 -13.44
C HIS A 265 1.15 -43.56 -13.31
N VAL A 266 0.83 -43.14 -12.07
CA VAL A 266 -0.13 -42.08 -11.78
C VAL A 266 0.51 -41.02 -10.89
N LEU A 267 0.58 -39.81 -11.42
CA LEU A 267 0.98 -38.60 -10.70
C LEU A 267 -0.24 -37.75 -10.39
N ILE A 268 -0.26 -37.18 -9.20
CA ILE A 268 -1.29 -36.26 -8.73
C ILE A 268 -0.63 -35.00 -8.21
N GLY A 269 -1.25 -33.86 -8.47
CA GLY A 269 -0.94 -32.61 -7.80
C GLY A 269 -2.18 -31.75 -7.63
N SER A 270 -2.01 -30.66 -6.89
CA SER A 270 -3.06 -29.71 -6.59
C SER A 270 -2.49 -28.30 -6.51
N VAL A 271 -3.31 -27.32 -6.87
CA VAL A 271 -3.00 -25.91 -6.63
C VAL A 271 -3.18 -25.63 -5.13
N PRO A 272 -2.19 -25.04 -4.45
CA PRO A 272 -2.22 -24.85 -2.99
C PRO A 272 -3.28 -23.83 -2.56
N GLU A 273 -3.78 -23.96 -1.32
CA GLU A 273 -4.84 -23.10 -0.77
C GLU A 273 -4.48 -21.61 -0.71
N GLY A 274 -3.19 -21.26 -0.69
CA GLY A 274 -2.71 -19.87 -0.65
C GLY A 274 -2.51 -19.23 -2.03
N PHE A 275 -2.90 -19.90 -3.12
CA PHE A 275 -2.80 -19.34 -4.46
C PHE A 275 -3.95 -18.36 -4.74
N THR A 276 -3.64 -17.15 -5.20
CA THR A 276 -4.59 -16.03 -5.33
C THR A 276 -4.44 -15.25 -6.64
N SER A 277 -3.85 -15.86 -7.67
CA SER A 277 -3.69 -15.21 -8.97
C SER A 277 -4.39 -16.04 -10.01
N GLU A 278 -5.71 -15.92 -10.09
CA GLU A 278 -6.54 -16.76 -10.93
C GLU A 278 -6.32 -16.44 -12.43
N ALA A 279 -6.35 -17.47 -13.26
CA ALA A 279 -6.29 -17.32 -14.72
C ALA A 279 -7.38 -18.15 -15.38
N THR A 280 -7.77 -17.82 -16.61
CA THR A 280 -8.74 -18.65 -17.34
C THR A 280 -8.10 -19.99 -17.72
N LEU A 281 -8.81 -21.11 -17.57
CA LEU A 281 -8.25 -22.44 -17.89
C LEU A 281 -7.76 -22.58 -19.34
N SER A 282 -8.39 -21.88 -20.29
CA SER A 282 -7.97 -21.88 -21.70
C SER A 282 -6.64 -21.18 -21.96
N GLU A 283 -6.09 -20.46 -20.97
CA GLU A 283 -4.81 -19.76 -21.06
C GLU A 283 -3.65 -20.58 -20.48
N ILE A 284 -3.93 -21.76 -19.92
CA ILE A 284 -2.93 -22.59 -19.26
C ILE A 284 -2.90 -23.97 -19.92
N GLU A 285 -1.69 -24.45 -20.19
CA GLU A 285 -1.44 -25.84 -20.61
C GLU A 285 -0.69 -26.60 -19.52
N ILE A 286 -1.10 -27.84 -19.26
CA ILE A 286 -0.32 -28.80 -18.47
C ILE A 286 0.56 -29.63 -19.41
N HIS A 287 1.81 -29.86 -19.01
CA HIS A 287 2.79 -30.62 -19.78
C HIS A 287 3.39 -31.73 -18.93
N ALA A 288 3.55 -32.92 -19.53
CA ALA A 288 4.47 -33.93 -19.00
C ALA A 288 5.88 -33.68 -19.53
N MET A 289 6.83 -33.50 -18.61
CA MET A 289 8.21 -33.09 -18.88
C MET A 289 9.18 -34.21 -18.47
N PRO A 290 9.60 -35.09 -19.39
CA PRO A 290 10.70 -36.01 -19.15
C PRO A 290 12.03 -35.28 -18.95
N SER A 291 13.03 -36.01 -18.46
CA SER A 291 14.41 -35.53 -18.27
C SER A 291 15.11 -35.01 -19.54
N SER A 292 14.52 -35.20 -20.72
CA SER A 292 14.98 -34.60 -21.98
C SER A 292 14.78 -33.08 -22.04
N GLY A 293 13.90 -32.52 -21.21
CA GLY A 293 13.54 -31.09 -21.20
C GLY A 293 12.53 -30.67 -22.26
N TYR A 294 12.00 -31.62 -23.04
CA TYR A 294 10.95 -31.36 -24.03
C TYR A 294 9.63 -31.97 -23.57
N SER A 295 8.53 -31.25 -23.76
CA SER A 295 7.20 -31.78 -23.46
C SER A 295 6.93 -33.06 -24.27
N ALA A 296 6.61 -34.15 -23.57
CA ALA A 296 6.23 -35.42 -24.20
C ALA A 296 4.78 -35.40 -24.67
N ALA A 297 3.92 -34.71 -23.92
CA ALA A 297 2.51 -34.53 -24.19
C ALA A 297 1.99 -33.33 -23.38
N SER A 298 0.91 -32.71 -23.85
CA SER A 298 0.29 -31.57 -23.19
C SER A 298 -1.23 -31.55 -23.35
N MET A 299 -1.90 -30.77 -22.51
CA MET A 299 -3.34 -30.55 -22.56
C MET A 299 -3.66 -29.11 -22.13
N PRO A 300 -4.49 -28.36 -22.87
CA PRO A 300 -5.07 -27.12 -22.37
C PRO A 300 -6.08 -27.45 -21.26
N LEU A 301 -6.08 -26.69 -20.17
CA LEU A 301 -6.83 -27.10 -18.97
C LEU A 301 -8.35 -27.06 -19.15
N ASP A 302 -8.86 -26.28 -20.10
CA ASP A 302 -10.27 -26.21 -20.47
C ASP A 302 -10.78 -27.45 -21.25
N ALA A 303 -9.89 -28.39 -21.58
CA ALA A 303 -10.28 -29.68 -22.19
C ALA A 303 -10.85 -30.69 -21.19
N ASP A 304 -10.71 -30.45 -19.88
CA ASP A 304 -11.01 -31.35 -18.74
C ASP A 304 -10.20 -32.67 -18.74
N GLU A 305 -10.17 -33.39 -19.86
CA GLU A 305 -9.43 -34.63 -20.03
C GLU A 305 -8.88 -34.78 -21.46
N ALA A 306 -7.63 -35.25 -21.57
CA ALA A 306 -7.01 -35.59 -22.84
C ALA A 306 -6.34 -36.96 -22.79
N ASN A 307 -6.49 -37.72 -23.87
CA ASN A 307 -5.86 -39.02 -24.07
C ASN A 307 -5.00 -38.98 -25.34
N LEU A 308 -3.70 -39.09 -25.17
CA LEU A 308 -2.69 -38.94 -26.21
C LEU A 308 -1.88 -40.21 -26.34
N THR A 309 -1.61 -40.68 -27.55
CA THR A 309 -0.81 -41.88 -27.79
C THR A 309 0.20 -41.61 -28.89
N ALA A 310 1.46 -41.79 -28.58
CA ALA A 310 2.57 -41.65 -29.51
C ALA A 310 2.70 -42.88 -30.41
N ALA A 311 3.45 -42.73 -31.50
CA ALA A 311 3.61 -43.79 -32.51
C ALA A 311 4.33 -45.05 -31.98
N ASP A 312 5.08 -44.93 -30.89
CA ASP A 312 5.77 -46.03 -30.21
C ASP A 312 4.86 -46.81 -29.24
N GLY A 313 3.61 -46.37 -29.07
CA GLY A 313 2.64 -46.97 -28.14
C GLY A 313 2.70 -46.41 -26.72
N THR A 314 3.58 -45.43 -26.45
CA THR A 314 3.55 -44.67 -25.20
C THR A 314 2.30 -43.78 -25.18
N TRP A 315 1.53 -43.81 -24.10
CA TRP A 315 0.32 -43.00 -23.95
C TRP A 315 0.36 -42.14 -22.69
N TRP A 316 -0.38 -41.03 -22.75
CA TRP A 316 -0.54 -40.05 -21.70
C TRP A 316 -2.02 -39.72 -21.54
N ASN A 317 -2.50 -39.73 -20.30
CA ASN A 317 -3.84 -39.28 -19.94
C ASN A 317 -3.71 -38.16 -18.92
N PHE A 318 -4.18 -36.98 -19.30
CA PHE A 318 -4.27 -35.81 -18.43
C PHE A 318 -5.72 -35.64 -18.01
N ILE A 319 -5.94 -35.38 -16.73
CA ILE A 319 -7.26 -35.03 -16.19
C ILE A 319 -7.07 -33.79 -15.33
N TRP A 320 -7.79 -32.72 -15.65
CA TRP A 320 -7.94 -31.54 -14.82
C TRP A 320 -9.27 -31.64 -14.08
N VAL A 321 -9.25 -31.33 -12.78
CA VAL A 321 -10.45 -31.28 -11.96
C VAL A 321 -10.52 -29.89 -11.36
N ASP A 322 -11.35 -29.07 -12.01
CA ASP A 322 -11.78 -27.74 -11.56
C ASP A 322 -12.68 -27.91 -10.32
N VAL A 323 -12.07 -27.76 -9.15
CA VAL A 323 -12.72 -27.83 -7.83
C VAL A 323 -13.07 -26.44 -7.33
N GLY A 324 -12.20 -25.45 -7.60
CA GLY A 324 -12.36 -24.07 -7.19
C GLY A 324 -13.43 -23.31 -7.98
N PRO A 325 -13.27 -21.98 -8.13
CA PRO A 325 -14.11 -21.18 -9.01
C PRO A 325 -14.15 -21.74 -10.45
N LYS A 326 -15.37 -22.05 -10.90
CA LYS A 326 -15.61 -22.68 -12.21
C LYS A 326 -14.93 -21.93 -13.35
N GLY A 327 -14.13 -22.65 -14.13
CA GLY A 327 -13.46 -22.16 -15.33
C GLY A 327 -12.16 -21.39 -15.08
N LEU A 328 -11.68 -21.33 -13.84
CA LEU A 328 -10.43 -20.67 -13.46
C LEU A 328 -9.39 -21.68 -12.97
N PHE A 329 -8.12 -21.40 -13.26
CA PHE A 329 -6.99 -22.01 -12.58
C PHE A 329 -6.86 -21.37 -11.20
N SER A 330 -7.12 -22.15 -10.16
CA SER A 330 -7.36 -21.61 -8.82
C SER A 330 -6.97 -22.58 -7.72
N ALA A 331 -6.89 -22.09 -6.48
CA ALA A 331 -6.65 -22.92 -5.31
C ALA A 331 -7.61 -24.12 -5.23
N GLN A 332 -7.11 -25.26 -4.76
CA GLN A 332 -7.82 -26.56 -4.63
C GLN A 332 -8.06 -27.32 -5.93
N ASP A 333 -7.82 -26.72 -7.11
CA ASP A 333 -7.86 -27.48 -8.35
C ASP A 333 -6.83 -28.60 -8.32
N THR A 334 -7.19 -29.72 -8.94
CA THR A 334 -6.33 -30.91 -8.93
C THR A 334 -6.10 -31.44 -10.33
N TYR A 335 -4.95 -32.07 -10.53
CA TYR A 335 -4.62 -32.70 -11.80
C TYR A 335 -4.09 -34.12 -11.61
N TYR A 336 -4.35 -34.95 -12.61
CA TYR A 336 -3.84 -36.30 -12.70
C TYR A 336 -3.12 -36.48 -14.03
N VAL A 337 -1.91 -37.04 -13.96
CA VAL A 337 -1.17 -37.47 -15.16
C VAL A 337 -0.92 -38.96 -15.06
N ARG A 338 -1.42 -39.70 -16.05
CA ARG A 338 -1.26 -41.16 -16.14
C ARG A 338 -0.52 -41.54 -17.40
N THR A 339 0.36 -42.51 -17.32
CA THR A 339 1.14 -42.97 -18.48
C THR A 339 1.61 -44.41 -18.31
N ASN A 340 1.88 -45.09 -19.42
CA ASN A 340 2.66 -46.33 -19.46
C ASN A 340 4.16 -46.09 -19.75
N SER A 341 4.60 -44.83 -19.82
CA SER A 341 6.02 -44.49 -19.98
C SER A 341 6.82 -44.97 -18.76
N THR A 342 7.94 -45.62 -19.01
CA THR A 342 8.90 -46.01 -17.96
C THR A 342 9.91 -44.92 -17.63
N ALA A 343 9.85 -43.77 -18.32
CA ALA A 343 10.74 -42.64 -18.07
C ALA A 343 10.24 -41.81 -16.88
N GLU A 344 11.16 -41.33 -16.05
CA GLU A 344 10.84 -40.31 -15.05
C GLU A 344 10.44 -39.00 -15.76
N PHE A 345 9.42 -38.35 -15.22
CA PHE A 345 8.92 -37.07 -15.70
C PHE A 345 8.39 -36.23 -14.54
N THR A 346 8.34 -34.92 -14.75
CA THR A 346 7.65 -33.94 -13.89
C THR A 346 6.51 -33.31 -14.67
N VAL A 347 5.66 -32.57 -13.97
CA VAL A 347 4.59 -31.76 -14.54
C VAL A 347 5.05 -30.30 -14.56
N ALA A 348 4.80 -29.62 -15.67
CA ALA A 348 5.02 -28.19 -15.80
C ALA A 348 3.76 -27.54 -16.39
N PHE A 349 3.59 -26.25 -16.13
CA PHE A 349 2.48 -25.48 -16.65
C PHE A 349 3.03 -24.35 -17.53
N TYR A 350 2.40 -24.17 -18.68
CA TYR A 350 2.74 -23.13 -19.62
C TYR A 350 1.61 -22.10 -19.69
N ASP A 351 1.98 -20.84 -19.53
CA ASP A 351 1.09 -19.70 -19.61
C ASP A 351 1.04 -19.18 -21.05
N LEU A 352 -0.07 -19.44 -21.74
CA LEU A 352 -0.28 -19.01 -23.12
C LEU A 352 -0.45 -17.49 -23.25
N TRP A 353 -0.92 -16.81 -22.19
CA TRP A 353 -1.12 -15.37 -22.21
C TRP A 353 0.20 -14.62 -22.12
N ALA A 354 1.12 -15.09 -21.26
CA ALA A 354 2.46 -14.54 -21.10
C ALA A 354 3.52 -15.17 -22.02
N GLU A 355 3.18 -16.28 -22.71
CA GLU A 355 4.08 -17.08 -23.54
C GLU A 355 5.32 -17.60 -22.77
N ALA A 356 5.14 -18.00 -21.50
CA ALA A 356 6.23 -18.44 -20.64
C ALA A 356 5.81 -19.57 -19.68
N TRP A 357 6.79 -20.30 -19.15
CA TRP A 357 6.54 -21.31 -18.12
C TRP A 357 6.22 -20.66 -16.78
N THR A 358 5.26 -21.21 -16.04
CA THR A 358 4.80 -20.61 -14.77
C THR A 358 5.85 -20.68 -13.65
N ASP A 359 6.84 -21.56 -13.79
CA ASP A 359 7.96 -21.76 -12.86
C ASP A 359 9.25 -21.04 -13.31
N GLN A 360 9.19 -20.26 -14.39
CA GLN A 360 10.32 -19.46 -14.84
C GLN A 360 10.64 -18.38 -13.79
N LEU A 361 11.93 -18.16 -13.52
CA LEU A 361 12.38 -17.04 -12.70
C LEU A 361 12.28 -15.74 -13.52
N LEU A 362 11.68 -14.70 -12.92
CA LEU A 362 11.63 -13.35 -13.46
C LEU A 362 12.98 -12.62 -13.31
#